data_AF-A0A829HG73-F1
#
_entry.id   AF-A0A829HG73-F1
#
_cell.length_a   1.000
_cell.length_b   1.000
_cell.length_c   1.000
_cell.angle_alpha   90.00
_cell.angle_beta   90.00
_cell.angle_gamma   90.00
#
_symmetry.space_group_name_H-M   'P 1'
#
loop_
_entity.id
_entity.type
_entity.pdbx_description
1 polymer ?
#
loop_
_entity_poly.entity_id
_entity_poly.type
_entity_poly.pdbx_seq_one_letter_code
_entity_poly.pdbx_strand_id
1 'polypeptide(L)'
;MGFFDFCDIKIFPMTQEIEVVISQIRQNLGREYELFIHSTSYQSYKNSEVQTKAQFLTNALKAMKYPHTNLIPLGGGIYKLLNFDHFELDLNLFNTPSFHHKTAFIDWVSKNLYQDLYAK
;
A
#
# COMPACT_ATOMS: atom_id res chain seq x y z
N MET A 1 -5.43 -33.22 37.05
CA MET A 1 -5.75 -32.36 35.89
C MET A 1 -5.02 -31.05 36.08
N GLY A 2 -4.00 -30.77 35.26
CA GLY A 2 -3.29 -29.50 35.28
C GLY A 2 -4.09 -28.46 34.51
N PHE A 3 -4.45 -27.38 35.19
CA PHE A 3 -4.85 -26.13 34.53
C PHE A 3 -3.57 -25.29 34.43
N PHE A 4 -3.09 -25.09 33.20
CA PHE A 4 -2.04 -24.12 32.94
C PHE A 4 -2.69 -22.73 32.95
N ASP A 5 -2.49 -22.00 34.05
CA ASP A 5 -2.61 -20.55 34.08
C ASP A 5 -1.46 -19.95 33.27
N PHE A 6 -1.78 -19.34 32.13
CA PHE A 6 -0.91 -18.40 31.43
C PHE A 6 -1.64 -17.06 31.31
N CYS A 7 -1.97 -16.46 32.45
CA CYS A 7 -2.19 -15.02 32.53
C CYS A 7 -0.87 -14.37 32.93
N ASP A 8 -0.08 -13.95 31.95
CA ASP A 8 0.79 -12.77 32.03
C ASP A 8 1.68 -12.70 30.79
N ILE A 9 1.08 -12.34 29.65
CA ILE A 9 1.83 -11.59 28.66
C ILE A 9 1.19 -10.22 28.60
N LYS A 10 1.77 -9.31 29.38
CA LYS A 10 1.55 -7.88 29.28
C LYS A 10 2.20 -7.41 27.97
N ILE A 11 1.57 -7.71 26.84
CA ILE A 11 1.95 -7.11 25.56
C ILE A 11 1.45 -5.67 25.61
N PHE A 12 2.39 -4.74 25.58
CA PHE A 12 2.16 -3.31 25.48
C PHE A 12 1.10 -2.99 24.41
N PRO A 13 0.05 -2.19 24.68
CA PRO A 13 -1.05 -1.98 23.74
C PRO A 13 -0.69 -1.19 22.47
N MET A 14 0.55 -0.72 22.34
CA MET A 14 0.97 0.13 21.22
C MET A 14 1.36 -0.66 19.96
N THR A 15 1.80 -1.93 20.10
CA THR A 15 2.28 -2.74 18.96
C THR A 15 1.15 -3.43 18.18
N GLN A 16 0.04 -3.77 18.84
CA GLN A 16 -1.11 -4.42 18.18
C GLN A 16 -1.83 -3.50 17.21
N GLU A 17 -1.98 -2.21 17.52
CA GLU A 17 -2.67 -1.26 16.65
C GLU A 17 -1.92 -1.07 15.32
N ILE A 18 -0.58 -1.07 15.37
CA ILE A 18 0.29 -0.94 14.20
C ILE A 18 0.12 -2.12 13.24
N GLU A 19 0.20 -3.35 13.75
CA GLU A 19 0.02 -4.54 12.93
C GLU A 19 -1.38 -4.64 12.34
N VAL A 20 -2.40 -4.22 13.09
CA VAL A 20 -3.79 -4.18 12.61
C VAL A 20 -3.95 -3.18 11.46
N VAL A 21 -3.37 -1.98 11.57
CA VAL A 21 -3.43 -0.96 10.51
C VAL A 21 -2.70 -1.43 9.25
N ILE A 22 -1.47 -1.96 9.37
CA ILE A 22 -0.71 -2.48 8.22
C ILE A 22 -1.45 -3.66 7.57
N SER A 23 -2.03 -4.55 8.37
CA SER A 23 -2.84 -5.67 7.89
C SER A 23 -4.06 -5.20 7.10
N GLN A 24 -4.76 -4.17 7.59
CA GLN A 24 -5.91 -3.60 6.89
C GLN A 24 -5.52 -2.95 5.55
N ILE A 25 -4.40 -2.22 5.52
CA ILE A 25 -3.84 -1.63 4.29
C ILE A 25 -3.51 -2.74 3.29
N ARG A 26 -2.79 -3.79 3.71
CA ARG A 26 -2.46 -4.95 2.86
C ARG A 26 -3.70 -5.63 2.29
N GLN A 27 -4.73 -5.85 3.11
CA GLN A 27 -5.97 -6.48 2.66
C GLN A 27 -6.70 -5.64 1.62
N ASN A 28 -6.78 -4.32 1.83
CA ASN A 28 -7.41 -3.41 0.88
C ASN A 28 -6.62 -3.37 -0.44
N LEU A 29 -5.30 -3.19 -0.38
CA LEU A 29 -4.43 -3.25 -1.56
C LEU A 29 -4.54 -4.59 -2.30
N GLY A 30 -4.67 -5.70 -1.56
CA GLY A 30 -4.88 -7.03 -2.12
C GLY A 30 -6.19 -7.18 -2.86
N ARG A 31 -7.26 -6.56 -2.37
CA ARG A 31 -8.57 -6.53 -3.06
C ARG A 31 -8.50 -5.67 -4.31
N GLU A 32 -7.93 -4.47 -4.20
CA GLU A 32 -7.78 -3.56 -5.34
C GLU A 32 -6.86 -4.14 -6.41
N TYR A 33 -5.86 -4.95 -6.04
CA TYR A 33 -4.98 -5.62 -6.99
C TYR A 33 -5.77 -6.58 -7.88
N GLU A 34 -6.62 -7.42 -7.28
CA GLU A 34 -7.48 -8.35 -8.03
C GLU A 34 -8.45 -7.60 -8.94
N LEU A 35 -9.06 -6.53 -8.47
CA LEU A 35 -9.94 -5.70 -9.29
C LEU A 35 -9.18 -5.06 -10.46
N PHE A 36 -7.96 -4.58 -10.20
CA PHE A 36 -7.15 -3.88 -11.18
C PHE A 36 -6.67 -4.80 -12.30
N ILE A 37 -6.16 -6.01 -12.02
CA ILE A 37 -5.68 -6.93 -13.07
C ILE A 37 -6.79 -7.34 -14.06
N HIS A 38 -8.05 -7.27 -13.63
CA HIS A 38 -9.22 -7.53 -14.46
C HIS A 38 -9.80 -6.28 -15.14
N SER A 39 -9.24 -5.10 -14.88
CA SER A 39 -9.72 -3.82 -15.43
C SER A 39 -9.17 -3.51 -16.83
N THR A 40 -9.90 -2.69 -17.58
CA THR A 40 -9.44 -2.13 -18.87
C THR A 40 -8.19 -1.25 -18.70
N SER A 41 -8.05 -0.60 -17.53
CA SER A 41 -6.85 0.17 -17.19
C SER A 41 -5.61 -0.70 -17.21
N TYR A 42 -5.63 -1.87 -16.56
CA TYR A 42 -4.49 -2.79 -16.59
C TYR A 42 -4.16 -3.22 -18.02
N GLN A 43 -5.15 -3.56 -18.84
CA GLN A 43 -4.92 -3.96 -20.23
C GLN A 43 -4.24 -2.86 -21.07
N SER A 44 -4.51 -1.60 -20.75
CA SER A 44 -3.95 -0.43 -21.46
C SER A 44 -2.48 -0.19 -21.11
N TYR A 45 -2.03 -0.59 -19.91
CA TYR A 45 -0.69 -0.28 -19.39
C TYR A 45 0.20 -1.50 -19.16
N LYS A 46 -0.32 -2.74 -19.31
CA LYS A 46 0.39 -4.00 -19.02
C LYS A 46 1.78 -4.17 -19.65
N ASN A 47 2.05 -3.46 -20.75
CA ASN A 47 3.34 -3.51 -21.44
C ASN A 47 4.41 -2.61 -20.81
N SER A 48 4.04 -1.78 -19.83
CA SER A 48 4.94 -0.93 -19.06
C SER A 48 4.73 -1.19 -17.58
N GLU A 49 5.71 -1.82 -16.95
CA GLU A 49 5.63 -2.18 -15.54
C GLU A 49 5.50 -0.94 -14.64
N VAL A 50 6.28 0.11 -14.91
CA VAL A 50 6.24 1.36 -14.15
C VAL A 50 4.88 2.04 -14.27
N GLN A 51 4.31 2.10 -15.48
CA GLN A 51 2.98 2.68 -15.68
C GLN A 51 1.89 1.83 -15.02
N THR A 52 2.00 0.50 -15.11
CA THR A 52 1.08 -0.44 -14.45
C THR A 52 1.08 -0.23 -12.93
N LYS A 53 2.27 -0.14 -12.31
CA LYS A 53 2.43 0.16 -10.88
C LYS A 53 1.81 1.51 -10.51
N ALA A 54 2.08 2.56 -11.29
CA ALA A 54 1.55 3.90 -11.04
C ALA A 54 0.02 3.96 -11.12
N GLN A 55 -0.55 3.31 -12.13
CA GLN A 55 -2.00 3.27 -12.35
C GLN A 55 -2.72 2.46 -11.28
N PHE A 56 -2.15 1.31 -10.90
CA PHE A 56 -2.65 0.54 -9.77
C PHE A 56 -2.69 1.39 -8.50
N LEU A 57 -1.57 2.04 -8.14
CA LEU A 57 -1.46 2.86 -6.93
C LEU A 57 -2.49 4.00 -6.92
N THR A 58 -2.63 4.69 -8.06
CA THR A 58 -3.61 5.77 -8.20
C THR A 58 -5.03 5.27 -7.94
N ASN A 59 -5.41 4.13 -8.50
CA ASN A 59 -6.75 3.57 -8.35
C ASN A 59 -6.98 3.05 -6.92
N ALA A 60 -6.02 2.31 -6.39
CA ALA A 60 -6.11 1.72 -5.06
C ALA A 60 -6.26 2.80 -3.97
N LEU A 61 -5.52 3.92 -4.08
CA LEU A 61 -5.59 4.99 -3.08
C LEU A 61 -6.88 5.79 -3.15
N LYS A 62 -7.42 6.02 -4.35
CA LYS A 62 -8.76 6.58 -4.53
C LYS A 62 -9.82 5.70 -3.86
N ALA A 63 -9.72 4.38 -4.03
CA ALA A 63 -10.64 3.41 -3.43
C ALA A 63 -10.51 3.34 -1.90
N MET A 64 -9.30 3.47 -1.36
CA MET A 64 -9.00 3.42 0.08
C MET A 64 -9.39 4.70 0.86
N LYS A 65 -10.28 5.55 0.31
CA LYS A 65 -10.71 6.83 0.89
C LYS A 65 -9.60 7.89 1.03
N TYR A 66 -8.61 7.86 0.14
CA TYR A 66 -7.79 9.03 -0.15
C TYR A 66 -8.18 9.62 -1.52
N PRO A 67 -9.45 10.06 -1.71
CA PRO A 67 -10.03 10.35 -3.02
C PRO A 67 -9.36 11.54 -3.72
N HIS A 68 -8.75 12.44 -2.95
CA HIS A 68 -8.05 13.61 -3.46
C HIS A 68 -6.54 13.40 -3.64
N THR A 69 -6.10 12.14 -3.59
CA THR A 69 -4.71 11.79 -3.84
C THR A 69 -4.39 11.89 -5.33
N ASN A 70 -3.47 12.77 -5.66
CA ASN A 70 -2.90 12.90 -6.99
C ASN A 70 -1.53 12.25 -7.04
N LEU A 71 -1.31 11.41 -8.05
CA LEU A 71 -0.01 10.84 -8.34
C LEU A 71 0.66 11.68 -9.44
N ILE A 72 1.62 12.52 -9.06
CA ILE A 72 2.35 13.42 -9.95
C ILE A 72 3.66 12.74 -10.38
N PRO A 73 3.88 12.50 -11.69
CA PRO A 73 5.16 11.99 -12.16
C PRO A 73 6.24 13.07 -12.01
N LEU A 74 7.34 12.74 -11.32
CA LEU A 74 8.54 13.60 -11.21
C LEU A 74 9.58 13.29 -12.29
N GLY A 75 9.36 12.24 -13.09
CA GLY A 75 10.30 11.76 -14.11
C GLY A 75 11.08 10.53 -13.65
N GLY A 76 11.61 9.76 -14.60
CA GLY A 76 12.41 8.56 -14.29
C GLY A 76 11.69 7.51 -13.43
N GLY A 77 10.34 7.44 -13.53
CA GLY A 77 9.47 6.55 -12.74
C GLY A 77 9.43 6.82 -11.24
N ILE A 78 9.86 8.01 -10.84
CA ILE A 78 9.58 8.58 -9.53
C ILE A 78 8.23 9.30 -9.60
N TYR A 79 7.39 9.07 -8.60
CA TYR A 79 6.07 9.63 -8.47
C TYR A 79 5.93 10.29 -7.10
N LYS A 80 5.46 11.53 -7.09
CA LYS A 80 5.04 12.21 -5.87
C LYS A 80 3.55 12.00 -5.67
N LEU A 81 3.18 11.54 -4.50
CA LEU A 81 1.82 11.33 -4.12
C LEU A 81 1.39 12.46 -3.19
N LEU A 82 0.39 13.23 -3.62
CA LEU A 82 -0.09 14.41 -2.90
C LEU A 82 -1.55 14.21 -2.52
N ASN A 83 -1.87 14.28 -1.23
CA ASN A 83 -3.25 14.43 -0.76
C ASN A 83 -3.48 15.87 -0.26
N PHE A 84 -4.74 16.31 -0.25
CA PHE A 84 -5.13 17.66 0.16
C PHE A 84 -4.89 17.95 1.65
N ASP A 85 -4.76 16.90 2.47
CA ASP A 85 -4.46 17.00 3.91
C ASP A 85 -2.94 17.08 4.23
N HIS A 86 -2.12 17.62 3.32
CA HIS A 86 -0.65 17.73 3.42
C HIS A 86 0.13 16.38 3.46
N PHE A 87 -0.48 15.29 3.00
CA PHE A 87 0.24 14.04 2.81
C PHE A 87 1.07 14.12 1.52
N GLU A 88 2.39 14.11 1.66
CA GLU A 88 3.33 13.99 0.56
C GLU A 88 4.14 12.70 0.71
N LEU A 89 4.09 11.83 -0.30
CA LEU A 89 4.83 10.57 -0.32
C LEU A 89 5.55 10.42 -1.67
N ASP A 90 6.88 10.37 -1.62
CA ASP A 90 7.70 10.12 -2.81
C ASP A 90 7.89 8.61 -3.00
N LEU A 91 7.33 8.08 -4.09
CA LEU A 91 7.43 6.68 -4.49
C LEU A 91 8.35 6.55 -5.69
N ASN A 92 9.49 5.91 -5.51
CA ASN A 92 10.32 5.45 -6.62
C ASN A 92 9.81 4.09 -7.10
N LEU A 93 9.09 4.04 -8.22
CA LEU A 93 8.52 2.80 -8.76
C LEU A 93 9.52 1.95 -9.55
N PHE A 94 10.70 2.48 -9.89
CA PHE A 94 11.78 1.73 -10.54
C PHE A 94 12.43 0.72 -9.59
N ASN A 95 12.73 1.14 -8.35
CA ASN A 95 13.40 0.28 -7.37
C ASN A 95 12.40 -0.47 -6.47
N THR A 96 11.43 -1.14 -7.08
CA THR A 96 10.35 -1.84 -6.36
C THR A 96 10.23 -3.28 -6.81
N PRO A 97 9.66 -4.16 -5.96
CA PRO A 97 9.28 -5.49 -6.38
C PRO A 97 8.43 -5.45 -7.65
N SER A 98 8.54 -6.49 -8.47
CA SER A 98 7.79 -6.53 -9.72
C SER A 98 6.29 -6.56 -9.45
N PHE A 99 5.51 -5.90 -10.32
CA PHE A 99 4.05 -5.83 -10.17
C PHE A 99 3.42 -7.23 -10.18
N HIS A 100 3.98 -8.17 -10.95
CA HIS A 100 3.50 -9.56 -11.03
C HIS A 100 3.71 -10.34 -9.73
N HIS A 101 4.63 -9.89 -8.86
CA HIS A 101 4.86 -10.48 -7.54
C HIS A 101 3.94 -9.83 -6.51
N LYS A 102 2.62 -10.10 -6.64
CA LYS A 102 1.54 -9.51 -5.83
C LYS A 102 1.91 -9.29 -4.37
N THR A 103 2.31 -10.35 -3.65
CA THR A 103 2.59 -10.29 -2.21
C THR A 103 3.74 -9.34 -1.90
N ALA A 104 4.87 -9.47 -2.61
CA ALA A 104 6.04 -8.63 -2.37
C ALA A 104 5.76 -7.15 -2.70
N PHE A 105 5.01 -6.90 -3.78
CA PHE A 105 4.64 -5.56 -4.18
C PHE A 105 3.65 -4.91 -3.19
N ILE A 106 2.58 -5.60 -2.81
CA ILE A 106 1.61 -5.11 -1.80
C ILE A 106 2.30 -4.86 -0.45
N ASP A 107 3.20 -5.76 -0.05
CA ASP A 107 3.98 -5.60 1.17
C ASP A 107 4.81 -4.34 1.14
N TRP A 108 5.51 -4.10 0.03
CA TRP A 108 6.29 -2.88 -0.16
C TRP A 108 5.39 -1.64 -0.09
N VAL A 109 4.27 -1.60 -0.82
CA VAL A 109 3.35 -0.45 -0.81
C VAL A 109 2.79 -0.20 0.60
N SER A 110 2.35 -1.26 1.29
CA SER A 110 1.74 -1.13 2.62
C SER A 110 2.69 -0.55 3.66
N LYS A 111 3.98 -0.93 3.62
CA LYS A 111 5.01 -0.39 4.51
C LYS A 111 5.26 1.09 4.26
N ASN A 112 5.40 1.50 2.99
CA ASN A 112 5.60 2.91 2.64
C ASN A 112 4.39 3.76 3.06
N LEU A 113 3.16 3.27 2.80
CA LEU A 113 1.95 3.98 3.23
C LEU A 113 1.86 4.10 4.75
N TYR A 114 2.16 3.02 5.49
CA TYR A 114 2.12 3.06 6.94
C TYR A 114 3.15 4.03 7.53
N GLN A 115 4.40 3.99 7.04
CA GLN A 115 5.47 4.86 7.52
C GLN A 115 5.12 6.34 7.38
N ASP A 116 4.55 6.75 6.25
CA ASP A 116 4.22 8.16 6.04
C ASP A 116 2.90 8.60 6.67
N LEU A 117 1.92 7.71 6.84
CA LEU A 117 0.61 8.05 7.42
C LEU A 117 0.61 8.03 8.96
N TYR A 118 1.43 7.20 9.59
CA TYR A 118 1.32 6.89 11.03
C TYR A 118 2.63 6.95 11.81
N ALA A 119 3.80 6.99 11.15
CA ALA A 119 5.09 6.99 11.82
C ALA A 119 5.84 8.34 11.76
N LYS A 120 5.14 9.43 11.38
CA LYS A 120 5.63 10.81 11.45
C LYS A 120 5.28 11.47 12.79
#